data_AF-A0A6A6ILP0-F1
#
_entry.id   AF-A0A6A6ILP0-F1
#
_cell.length_a   1.000
_cell.length_b   1.000
_cell.length_c   1.000
_cell.angle_alpha   90.00
_cell.angle_beta   90.00
_cell.angle_gamma   90.00
#
_symmetry.space_group_name_H-M   'P 1'
#
loop_
_entity.id
_entity.type
_entity.pdbx_description
1 polymer ?
#
loop_
_entity_poly.entity_id
_entity_poly.type
_entity_poly.pdbx_seq_one_letter_code
_entity_poly.pdbx_strand_id
1 'polypeptide(L)'
;MAPPKPQPQPSTSPRKLLIRVRHPLNDLNPIARPTYKEYLIHSTTLTTSSKHFQRLCSTPHTGPAHQAIVLNQATTLEFEVYIRWLHNRDLVTPPPTGATAPEQNARAEYDQLLRCYDLGHALEDTRFMNAIMTQLVTLLRSGSYPVQLIAVLTLSRVQHFFTAYPIVSPIQKFVVRAAARFANTGEIEAMIGEGYPVEFKNGLVVALEEMRGRDVREGGVGSAAEDFSGEGCWWHYEHEEGEVCPAVGR
;
A
#
# COMPACT_ATOMS: atom_id res chain seq x y z
N MET A 1 -38.82 -50.04 6.01
CA MET A 1 -38.01 -48.97 5.40
C MET A 1 -36.96 -48.55 6.41
N ALA A 2 -35.67 -48.66 6.08
CA ALA A 2 -34.61 -48.21 6.97
C ALA A 2 -34.48 -46.68 6.89
N PRO A 3 -34.25 -45.96 8.01
CA PRO A 3 -34.05 -44.52 7.98
C PRO A 3 -32.78 -44.17 7.17
N PRO A 4 -32.80 -43.07 6.40
CA PRO A 4 -31.63 -42.65 5.64
C PRO A 4 -30.45 -42.40 6.59
N LYS A 5 -29.28 -42.95 6.25
CA LYS A 5 -28.05 -42.69 7.02
C LYS A 5 -27.78 -41.17 7.00
N PRO A 6 -27.47 -40.55 8.15
CA PRO A 6 -27.14 -39.14 8.20
C PRO A 6 -25.93 -38.88 7.28
N GLN A 7 -26.08 -37.94 6.36
CA GLN A 7 -24.96 -37.49 5.53
C GLN A 7 -23.89 -36.89 6.44
N PRO A 8 -22.60 -37.24 6.25
CA PRO A 8 -21.52 -36.63 7.01
C PRO A 8 -21.56 -35.12 6.80
N GLN A 9 -21.74 -34.36 7.89
CA GLN A 9 -21.68 -32.91 7.82
C GLN A 9 -20.26 -32.51 7.39
N PRO A 10 -20.11 -31.59 6.42
CA PRO A 10 -18.80 -31.10 6.04
C PRO A 10 -18.12 -30.48 7.27
N SER A 11 -16.88 -30.90 7.54
CA SER A 11 -16.06 -30.31 8.60
C SER A 11 -16.02 -28.80 8.42
N THR A 12 -16.55 -28.07 9.41
CA THR A 12 -16.56 -26.60 9.43
C THR A 12 -15.25 -26.02 9.95
N SER A 13 -14.22 -26.85 10.18
CA SER A 13 -12.94 -26.36 10.69
C SER A 13 -12.29 -25.46 9.63
N PRO A 14 -11.94 -24.20 9.99
CA PRO A 14 -11.37 -23.27 9.04
C PRO A 14 -10.04 -23.80 8.51
N ARG A 15 -9.98 -23.99 7.19
CA ARG A 15 -8.79 -24.48 6.49
C ARG A 15 -7.62 -23.53 6.72
N LYS A 16 -6.43 -24.07 7.00
CA LYS A 16 -5.19 -23.29 7.02
C LYS A 16 -4.54 -23.31 5.64
N LEU A 17 -4.07 -22.16 5.18
CA LEU A 17 -3.33 -21.99 3.92
C LEU A 17 -1.85 -21.82 4.24
N LEU A 18 -1.01 -22.52 3.46
CA LEU A 18 0.43 -22.35 3.50
C LEU A 18 0.83 -21.28 2.47
N ILE A 19 1.30 -20.14 2.95
CA ILE A 19 1.80 -19.04 2.11
C ILE A 19 3.33 -19.04 2.15
N ARG A 20 3.96 -18.97 0.98
CA ARG A 20 5.40 -18.85 0.80
C ARG A 20 5.73 -17.47 0.28
N VAL A 21 6.53 -16.72 1.02
CA VAL A 21 6.94 -15.36 0.63
C VAL A 21 8.44 -15.35 0.39
N ARG A 22 8.86 -14.68 -0.68
CA ARG A 22 10.26 -14.54 -1.06
C ARG A 22 11.06 -13.88 0.06
N HIS A 23 12.17 -14.51 0.47
CA HIS A 23 13.08 -13.91 1.44
C HIS A 23 13.88 -12.76 0.80
N PRO A 24 14.08 -11.62 1.49
CA PRO A 24 14.79 -10.46 0.94
C PRO A 24 16.24 -10.76 0.54
N LEU A 25 16.89 -11.74 1.18
CA LEU A 25 18.25 -12.18 0.81
C LEU A 25 18.36 -12.69 -0.64
N ASN A 26 17.26 -13.11 -1.26
CA ASN A 26 17.27 -13.54 -2.65
C ASN A 26 17.62 -12.41 -3.63
N ASP A 27 17.43 -11.15 -3.22
CA ASP A 27 17.74 -9.98 -4.05
C ASP A 27 19.24 -9.68 -4.07
N LEU A 28 19.98 -10.15 -3.06
CA LEU A 28 21.44 -9.99 -2.97
C LEU A 28 22.21 -11.05 -3.78
N ASN A 29 21.59 -12.18 -4.09
CA ASN A 29 22.21 -13.24 -4.89
C ASN A 29 21.18 -13.92 -5.82
N PRO A 30 20.94 -13.38 -7.02
CA PRO A 30 19.94 -13.91 -7.95
C PRO A 30 20.28 -15.30 -8.51
N ILE A 31 21.53 -15.77 -8.34
CA ILE A 31 21.98 -17.09 -8.81
C ILE A 31 21.63 -18.17 -7.78
N ALA A 32 21.49 -17.81 -6.50
CA ALA A 32 21.12 -18.76 -5.46
C ALA A 32 19.67 -19.24 -5.61
N ARG A 33 19.41 -20.47 -5.16
CA ARG A 33 18.05 -21.02 -5.10
C ARG A 33 17.17 -20.09 -4.23
N PRO A 34 15.99 -19.67 -4.71
CA PRO A 34 15.14 -18.78 -3.95
C PRO A 34 14.74 -19.43 -2.62
N THR A 35 15.00 -18.70 -1.54
CA THR A 35 14.58 -19.05 -0.19
C THR A 35 13.23 -18.42 0.11
N TYR A 36 12.37 -19.16 0.80
CA TYR A 36 11.03 -18.71 1.13
C TYR A 36 10.81 -18.81 2.64
N LYS A 37 10.10 -17.83 3.20
CA LYS A 37 9.52 -17.94 4.54
C LYS A 37 8.08 -18.44 4.41
N GLU A 38 7.75 -19.43 5.23
CA GLU A 38 6.44 -20.05 5.24
C GLU A 38 5.55 -19.45 6.34
N TYR A 39 4.29 -19.19 5.99
CA TYR A 39 3.27 -18.69 6.89
C TYR A 39 2.05 -19.61 6.82
N LEU A 40 1.53 -19.99 7.99
CA LEU A 40 0.34 -20.82 8.07
C LEU A 40 -0.83 -19.98 8.62
N ILE A 41 -1.72 -19.54 7.73
CA ILE A 41 -2.77 -18.57 8.05
C ILE A 41 -4.14 -19.20 7.82
N HIS A 42 -5.12 -18.89 8.67
CA HIS A 42 -6.50 -19.32 8.44
C HIS A 42 -7.07 -18.69 7.17
N SER A 43 -7.70 -19.50 6.31
CA SER A 43 -8.27 -19.05 5.06
C SER A 43 -9.28 -17.94 5.30
N THR A 44 -10.10 -18.06 6.33
CA THR A 44 -11.11 -17.07 6.72
C THR A 44 -10.50 -15.69 6.97
N THR A 45 -9.32 -15.61 7.61
CA THR A 45 -8.62 -14.34 7.84
C THR A 45 -8.23 -13.67 6.53
N LEU A 46 -7.67 -14.43 5.59
CA LEU A 46 -7.23 -13.90 4.29
C LEU A 46 -8.42 -13.55 3.38
N THR A 47 -9.42 -14.44 3.29
CA THR A 47 -10.59 -14.26 2.43
C THR A 47 -11.52 -13.17 2.92
N THR A 48 -11.49 -12.80 4.20
CA THR A 48 -12.34 -11.70 4.69
C THR A 48 -11.92 -10.36 4.09
N SER A 49 -10.62 -10.18 3.80
CA SER A 49 -10.08 -8.90 3.34
C SER A 49 -9.73 -8.89 1.85
N SER A 50 -9.18 -9.98 1.33
CA SER A 50 -8.59 -10.05 -0.01
C SER A 50 -9.47 -10.83 -0.99
N LYS A 51 -9.85 -10.18 -2.10
CA LYS A 51 -10.57 -10.83 -3.20
C LYS A 51 -9.72 -11.88 -3.92
N HIS A 52 -8.41 -11.65 -3.99
CA HIS A 52 -7.48 -12.64 -4.55
C HIS A 52 -7.58 -13.97 -3.79
N PHE A 53 -7.47 -13.94 -2.46
CA PHE A 53 -7.57 -15.15 -1.65
C PHE A 53 -8.97 -15.76 -1.66
N GLN A 54 -10.05 -14.94 -1.74
CA GLN A 54 -11.41 -15.46 -1.94
C GLN A 54 -11.51 -16.33 -3.19
N ARG A 55 -11.00 -15.85 -4.33
CA ARG A 55 -11.01 -16.62 -5.58
C ARG A 55 -10.16 -17.88 -5.49
N LEU A 56 -8.95 -17.79 -4.94
CA LEU A 56 -8.08 -18.96 -4.74
C LEU A 56 -8.73 -20.03 -3.85
N CYS A 57 -9.45 -19.62 -2.80
CA CYS A 57 -10.15 -20.55 -1.92
C CYS A 57 -11.42 -21.14 -2.56
N SER A 58 -12.05 -20.42 -3.48
CA SER A 58 -13.28 -20.84 -4.14
C SER A 58 -13.04 -21.82 -5.30
N THR A 59 -11.86 -21.77 -5.92
CA THR A 59 -11.52 -22.71 -6.98
C THR A 59 -11.38 -24.15 -6.43
N PRO A 60 -12.08 -25.14 -7.01
CA PRO A 60 -11.92 -26.55 -6.62
C PRO A 60 -10.46 -26.94 -6.77
N HIS A 61 -9.83 -27.34 -5.67
CA HIS A 61 -8.42 -27.72 -5.69
C HIS A 61 -8.32 -29.09 -6.36
N THR A 62 -7.90 -29.11 -7.62
CA THR A 62 -7.56 -30.34 -8.35
C THR A 62 -6.13 -30.83 -8.05
N GLY A 63 -5.36 -30.07 -7.27
CA GLY A 63 -4.02 -30.40 -6.83
C GLY A 63 -3.94 -31.08 -5.45
N PRO A 64 -2.73 -31.48 -5.01
CA PRO A 64 -2.52 -32.01 -3.66
C PRO A 64 -3.08 -31.03 -2.63
N ALA A 65 -3.71 -31.57 -1.57
CA ALA A 65 -4.48 -30.83 -0.57
C ALA A 65 -3.74 -29.66 0.13
N HIS A 66 -2.43 -29.53 -0.10
CA HIS A 66 -1.50 -28.60 0.54
C HIS A 66 -0.62 -27.83 -0.45
N GLN A 67 -1.10 -27.49 -1.65
CA GLN A 67 -0.32 -26.62 -2.53
C GLN A 67 -0.09 -25.25 -1.85
N ALA A 68 1.18 -24.90 -1.65
CA ALA A 68 1.57 -23.62 -1.09
C ALA A 68 1.28 -22.49 -2.09
N ILE A 69 0.71 -21.39 -1.61
CA ILE A 69 0.54 -20.17 -2.41
C ILE A 69 1.84 -19.38 -2.34
N VAL A 70 2.47 -19.12 -3.48
CA VAL A 70 3.76 -18.42 -3.55
C VAL A 70 3.54 -16.96 -3.93
N LEU A 71 4.01 -16.04 -3.08
CA LEU A 71 4.01 -14.60 -3.32
C LEU A 71 5.44 -14.18 -3.71
N ASN A 72 5.66 -13.98 -5.01
CA ASN A 72 6.98 -13.61 -5.56
C ASN A 72 7.19 -12.10 -5.66
N GLN A 73 6.08 -11.35 -5.65
CA GLN A 73 6.02 -9.90 -5.79
C GLN A 73 6.19 -9.15 -4.46
N ALA A 74 6.39 -9.88 -3.36
CA ALA A 74 6.49 -9.29 -2.03
C ALA A 74 7.63 -9.91 -1.21
N THR A 75 8.19 -9.09 -0.35
CA THR A 75 9.18 -9.50 0.65
C THR A 75 8.50 -9.97 1.93
N THR A 76 9.23 -10.70 2.76
CA THR A 76 8.75 -11.11 4.10
C THR A 76 8.38 -9.91 4.96
N LEU A 77 9.04 -8.77 4.77
CA LEU A 77 8.81 -7.55 5.52
C LEU A 77 7.42 -6.95 5.22
N GLU A 78 7.10 -6.80 3.93
CA GLU A 78 5.77 -6.33 3.49
C GLU A 78 4.67 -7.27 3.95
N PHE A 79 4.89 -8.58 3.84
CA PHE A 79 3.91 -9.57 4.25
C PHE A 79 3.71 -9.63 5.76
N GLU A 80 4.73 -9.36 6.57
CA GLU A 80 4.60 -9.25 8.02
C GLU A 80 3.76 -8.05 8.44
N VAL A 81 3.89 -6.91 7.75
CA VAL A 81 3.00 -5.75 7.94
C VAL A 81 1.56 -6.13 7.59
N TYR A 82 1.36 -6.83 6.47
CA TYR A 82 0.03 -7.30 6.06
C TYR A 82 -0.62 -8.24 7.08
N ILE A 83 0.11 -9.24 7.59
CA ILE A 83 -0.38 -10.14 8.63
C ILE A 83 -0.75 -9.36 9.90
N ARG A 84 0.11 -8.44 10.33
CA ARG A 84 -0.15 -7.62 11.52
C ARG A 84 -1.42 -6.79 11.34
N TRP A 85 -1.60 -6.20 10.16
CA TRP A 85 -2.80 -5.45 9.84
C TRP A 85 -4.06 -6.33 9.82
N LEU A 86 -3.99 -7.55 9.28
CA LEU A 86 -5.12 -8.48 9.29
C LEU A 86 -5.60 -8.82 10.71
N HIS A 87 -4.66 -8.94 11.66
CA HIS A 87 -4.98 -9.28 13.05
C HIS A 87 -5.34 -8.07 13.92
N ASN A 88 -4.58 -6.98 13.81
CA ASN A 88 -4.60 -5.88 14.77
C ASN A 88 -5.00 -4.54 14.17
N ARG A 89 -5.22 -4.47 12.84
CA ARG A 89 -5.39 -3.21 12.09
C ARG A 89 -4.23 -2.23 12.26
N ASP A 90 -3.04 -2.77 12.54
CA ASP A 90 -1.82 -2.01 12.78
C ASP A 90 -0.88 -2.07 11.57
N LEU A 91 -0.39 -0.90 11.16
CA LEU A 91 0.52 -0.69 10.03
C LEU A 91 1.95 -0.32 10.45
N VAL A 92 2.30 -0.47 11.74
CA VAL A 92 3.66 -0.19 12.22
C VAL A 92 4.70 -0.97 11.41
N THR A 93 5.54 -0.22 10.70
CA THR A 93 6.70 -0.78 10.01
C THR A 93 7.84 -0.94 11.01
N PRO A 94 8.56 -2.07 11.01
CA PRO A 94 9.73 -2.19 11.87
C PRO A 94 10.82 -1.22 11.39
N PRO A 95 11.56 -0.58 12.29
CA PRO A 95 12.61 0.33 11.89
C PRO A 95 13.69 -0.43 11.10
N PRO A 96 14.26 0.19 10.06
CA PRO A 96 15.37 -0.42 9.34
C PRO A 96 16.54 -0.70 10.30
N THR A 97 17.12 -1.90 10.20
CA THR A 97 18.25 -2.29 11.03
C THR A 97 19.44 -1.38 10.73
N GLY A 98 19.88 -0.61 11.74
CA GLY A 98 21.07 0.25 11.64
C GLY A 98 20.81 1.68 11.17
N ALA A 99 19.56 2.11 10.98
CA ALA A 99 19.29 3.53 10.77
C ALA A 99 19.44 4.30 12.08
N THR A 100 20.33 5.29 12.07
CA THR A 100 20.65 6.10 13.24
C THR A 100 19.96 7.45 13.22
N ALA A 101 19.54 7.92 12.04
CA ALA A 101 18.93 9.24 11.86
C ALA A 101 17.40 9.15 11.68
N PRO A 102 16.60 10.01 12.33
CA PRO A 102 15.14 10.07 12.16
C PRO A 102 14.69 10.20 10.71
N GLU A 103 15.43 10.95 9.88
CA GLU A 103 15.14 11.15 8.46
C GLU A 103 15.25 9.84 7.67
N GLN A 104 16.24 9.01 7.99
CA GLN A 104 16.43 7.70 7.35
C GLN A 104 15.31 6.73 7.74
N ASN A 105 14.85 6.79 9.00
CA ASN A 105 13.70 6.02 9.46
C ASN A 105 12.43 6.44 8.72
N ALA A 106 12.16 7.74 8.63
CA ALA A 106 11.00 8.25 7.90
C ALA A 106 11.04 7.87 6.41
N ARG A 107 12.21 7.97 5.77
CA ARG A 107 12.40 7.54 4.38
C ARG A 107 12.09 6.05 4.19
N ALA A 108 12.61 5.21 5.08
CA ALA A 108 12.37 3.77 5.03
C ALA A 108 10.91 3.43 5.29
N GLU A 109 10.25 4.13 6.21
CA GLU A 109 8.82 3.98 6.49
C GLU A 109 7.97 4.34 5.26
N TYR A 110 8.26 5.46 4.59
CA TYR A 110 7.59 5.83 3.33
C TYR A 110 7.78 4.77 2.23
N ASP A 111 9.02 4.32 1.98
CA ASP A 111 9.26 3.28 0.96
C ASP A 111 8.56 1.97 1.32
N GLN A 112 8.57 1.59 2.60
CA GLN A 112 7.90 0.38 3.08
C GLN A 112 6.38 0.45 2.92
N LEU A 113 5.75 1.58 3.24
CA LEU A 113 4.31 1.78 3.04
C LEU A 113 3.95 1.73 1.55
N LEU A 114 4.75 2.36 0.68
CA LEU A 114 4.54 2.29 -0.78
C LEU A 114 4.64 0.85 -1.31
N ARG A 115 5.60 0.04 -0.83
CA ARG A 115 5.68 -1.39 -1.18
C ARG A 115 4.52 -2.20 -0.62
N CYS A 116 4.05 -1.89 0.59
CA CYS A 116 2.84 -2.51 1.15
C CYS A 116 1.60 -2.17 0.28
N TYR A 117 1.55 -0.98 -0.32
CA TYR A 117 0.52 -0.63 -1.29
C TYR A 117 0.58 -1.53 -2.54
N ASP A 118 1.79 -1.77 -3.08
CA ASP A 118 2.01 -2.74 -4.18
C ASP A 118 1.53 -4.16 -3.80
N LEU A 119 1.84 -4.62 -2.59
CA LEU A 119 1.35 -5.90 -2.08
C LEU A 119 -0.18 -5.91 -1.99
N GLY A 120 -0.80 -4.87 -1.44
CA GLY A 120 -2.26 -4.75 -1.36
C GLY A 120 -2.93 -4.81 -2.73
N HIS A 121 -2.32 -4.19 -3.73
CA HIS A 121 -2.77 -4.26 -5.11
C HIS A 121 -2.69 -5.69 -5.66
N ALA A 122 -1.55 -6.36 -5.48
CA ALA A 122 -1.34 -7.73 -5.95
C ALA A 122 -2.28 -8.75 -5.26
N LEU A 123 -2.69 -8.47 -4.01
CA LEU A 123 -3.66 -9.25 -3.26
C LEU A 123 -5.11 -8.81 -3.49
N GLU A 124 -5.35 -7.78 -4.31
CA GLU A 124 -6.68 -7.17 -4.49
C GLU A 124 -7.38 -6.89 -3.15
N ASP A 125 -6.62 -6.38 -2.20
CA ASP A 125 -7.08 -6.02 -0.85
C ASP A 125 -7.24 -4.51 -0.75
N THR A 126 -8.39 -4.02 -1.22
CA THR A 126 -8.72 -2.59 -1.21
C THR A 126 -8.71 -2.01 0.20
N ARG A 127 -9.13 -2.78 1.22
CA ARG A 127 -9.14 -2.32 2.60
C ARG A 127 -7.72 -2.09 3.12
N PHE A 128 -6.80 -2.98 2.79
CA PHE A 128 -5.39 -2.80 3.14
C PHE A 128 -4.78 -1.60 2.40
N MET A 129 -5.00 -1.48 1.09
CA MET A 129 -4.55 -0.33 0.31
C MET A 129 -5.08 1.00 0.88
N ASN A 130 -6.35 1.04 1.28
CA ASN A 130 -6.95 2.21 1.91
C ASN A 130 -6.28 2.55 3.25
N ALA A 131 -6.04 1.55 4.10
CA ALA A 131 -5.34 1.77 5.37
C ALA A 131 -3.92 2.32 5.15
N ILE A 132 -3.19 1.81 4.15
CA ILE A 132 -1.85 2.31 3.78
C ILE A 132 -1.91 3.77 3.33
N MET A 133 -2.86 4.13 2.47
CA MET A 133 -3.06 5.50 2.03
C MET A 133 -3.39 6.43 3.20
N THR A 134 -4.27 6.00 4.10
CA THR A 134 -4.60 6.73 5.32
C THR A 134 -3.35 6.94 6.19
N GLN A 135 -2.50 5.93 6.33
CA GLN A 135 -1.24 6.05 7.08
C GLN A 135 -0.26 7.03 6.41
N LEU A 136 -0.07 6.94 5.09
CA LEU A 136 0.78 7.86 4.33
C LEU A 136 0.34 9.31 4.50
N VAL A 137 -0.97 9.58 4.37
CA VAL A 137 -1.55 10.91 4.59
C VAL A 137 -1.37 11.35 6.04
N THR A 138 -1.54 10.46 7.00
CA THR A 138 -1.36 10.77 8.43
C THR A 138 0.07 11.19 8.72
N LEU A 139 1.08 10.49 8.19
CA LEU A 139 2.50 10.86 8.34
C LEU A 139 2.82 12.23 7.73
N LEU A 140 2.23 12.55 6.58
CA LEU A 140 2.43 13.88 5.97
C LEU A 140 1.78 14.98 6.81
N ARG A 141 0.59 14.74 7.36
CA ARG A 141 -0.12 15.71 8.22
C ARG A 141 0.57 15.93 9.56
N SER A 142 1.21 14.90 10.13
CA SER A 142 1.99 15.05 11.36
C SER A 142 3.30 15.82 11.16
N GLY A 143 3.63 16.20 9.92
CA GLY A 143 4.88 16.87 9.60
C GLY A 143 6.10 15.94 9.61
N SER A 144 5.88 14.62 9.52
CA SER A 144 6.95 13.62 9.61
C SER A 144 7.80 13.62 8.33
N TYR A 145 8.76 14.52 8.25
CA TYR A 145 9.80 14.57 7.21
C TYR A 145 9.28 14.39 5.76
N PRO A 146 8.35 15.25 5.26
CA PRO A 146 7.73 15.09 3.95
C PRO A 146 8.73 15.07 2.78
N VAL A 147 9.88 15.72 2.92
CA VAL A 147 10.98 15.67 1.93
C VAL A 147 11.50 14.23 1.73
N GLN A 148 11.41 13.38 2.75
CA GLN A 148 11.81 11.97 2.64
C GLN A 148 10.82 11.16 1.79
N LEU A 149 9.55 11.55 1.71
CA LEU A 149 8.63 10.99 0.73
C LEU A 149 9.10 11.34 -0.69
N ILE A 150 9.46 12.61 -0.95
CA ILE A 150 9.98 13.01 -2.27
C ILE A 150 11.24 12.22 -2.64
N ALA A 151 12.13 11.99 -1.67
CA ALA A 151 13.34 11.20 -1.85
C ALA A 151 13.10 9.72 -2.20
N VAL A 152 11.91 9.16 -1.94
CA VAL A 152 11.54 7.79 -2.38
C VAL A 152 10.83 7.77 -3.73
N LEU A 153 10.30 8.90 -4.20
CA LEU A 153 9.63 9.06 -5.51
C LEU A 153 10.65 9.18 -6.66
N THR A 154 11.55 8.21 -6.73
CA THR A 154 12.50 8.06 -7.84
C THR A 154 11.78 7.87 -9.18
N LEU A 155 12.48 8.14 -10.28
CA LEU A 155 11.96 7.94 -11.64
C LEU A 155 11.34 6.54 -11.81
N SER A 156 12.07 5.48 -11.45
CA SER A 156 11.60 4.09 -11.58
C SER A 156 10.34 3.82 -10.75
N ARG A 157 10.23 4.42 -9.56
CA ARG A 157 9.06 4.25 -8.69
C ARG A 157 7.83 4.94 -9.29
N VAL A 158 7.99 6.16 -9.80
CA VAL A 158 6.88 6.87 -10.46
C VAL A 158 6.47 6.15 -11.74
N GLN A 159 7.43 5.71 -12.57
CA GLN A 159 7.13 4.89 -13.75
C GLN A 159 6.35 3.62 -13.39
N HIS A 160 6.74 2.91 -12.33
CA HIS A 160 6.01 1.75 -11.84
C HIS A 160 4.56 2.10 -11.50
N PHE A 161 4.29 3.17 -10.76
CA PHE A 161 2.91 3.55 -10.42
C PHE A 161 2.05 3.94 -11.63
N PHE A 162 2.64 4.55 -12.64
CA PHE A 162 1.90 4.96 -13.84
C PHE A 162 1.74 3.84 -14.88
N THR A 163 2.51 2.76 -14.76
CA THR A 163 2.41 1.58 -15.64
C THR A 163 1.62 0.44 -15.02
N ALA A 164 1.75 0.21 -13.71
CA ALA A 164 1.13 -0.92 -13.02
C ALA A 164 -0.33 -0.66 -12.61
N TYR A 165 -0.74 0.61 -12.49
CA TYR A 165 -2.06 0.97 -11.98
C TYR A 165 -2.95 1.61 -13.05
N PRO A 166 -4.28 1.47 -12.93
CA PRO A 166 -5.21 2.19 -13.79
C PRO A 166 -4.93 3.70 -13.78
N ILE A 167 -5.16 4.34 -14.93
CA ILE A 167 -5.06 5.79 -15.07
C ILE A 167 -5.99 6.43 -14.04
N VAL A 168 -5.51 7.47 -13.37
CA VAL A 168 -6.27 8.23 -12.35
C VAL A 168 -6.44 7.42 -11.06
N SER A 169 -5.61 6.41 -10.84
CA SER A 169 -5.64 5.65 -9.59
C SER A 169 -5.31 6.53 -8.37
N PRO A 170 -5.89 6.19 -7.21
CA PRO A 170 -5.43 6.57 -5.88
C PRO A 170 -3.98 7.02 -5.72
N ILE A 171 -3.05 6.09 -5.97
CA ILE A 171 -1.64 6.27 -5.71
C ILE A 171 -1.01 7.26 -6.69
N GLN A 172 -1.46 7.28 -7.96
CA GLN A 172 -1.00 8.25 -8.95
C GLN A 172 -1.38 9.67 -8.53
N LYS A 173 -2.65 9.88 -8.13
CA LYS A 173 -3.12 11.18 -7.62
C LYS A 173 -2.33 11.60 -6.38
N PHE A 174 -2.12 10.69 -5.43
CA PHE A 174 -1.33 10.96 -4.22
C PHE A 174 0.11 11.37 -4.55
N VAL A 175 0.81 10.61 -5.39
CA VAL A 175 2.21 10.86 -5.76
C VAL A 175 2.37 12.21 -6.47
N VAL A 176 1.46 12.54 -7.39
CA VAL A 176 1.42 13.85 -8.06
C VAL A 176 1.24 14.98 -7.05
N ARG A 177 0.26 14.86 -6.14
CA ARG A 177 -0.05 15.89 -5.14
C ARG A 177 1.07 16.05 -4.13
N ALA A 178 1.67 14.95 -3.69
CA ALA A 178 2.81 14.97 -2.79
C ALA A 178 4.01 15.67 -3.44
N ALA A 179 4.32 15.33 -4.69
CA ALA A 179 5.38 16.00 -5.46
C ALA A 179 5.12 17.50 -5.59
N ALA A 180 3.93 17.90 -6.05
CA ALA A 180 3.56 19.31 -6.20
C ALA A 180 3.69 20.10 -4.89
N ARG A 181 3.39 19.47 -3.74
CA ARG A 181 3.38 20.15 -2.43
C ARG A 181 4.75 20.23 -1.77
N PHE A 182 5.50 19.14 -1.80
CA PHE A 182 6.67 18.96 -0.92
C PHE A 182 8.00 18.95 -1.66
N ALA A 183 8.01 18.82 -2.98
CA ALA A 183 9.24 18.90 -3.74
C ALA A 183 9.70 20.35 -3.86
N ASN A 184 11.00 20.58 -3.75
CA ASN A 184 11.59 21.89 -4.01
C ASN A 184 11.69 22.15 -5.53
N THR A 185 12.03 23.39 -5.91
CA THR A 185 12.11 23.79 -7.33
C THR A 185 13.03 22.90 -8.15
N GLY A 186 14.21 22.53 -7.64
CA GLY A 186 15.14 21.66 -8.35
C GLY A 186 14.64 20.23 -8.51
N GLU A 187 13.92 19.71 -7.52
CA GLU A 187 13.26 18.39 -7.61
C GLU A 187 12.11 18.40 -8.64
N ILE A 188 11.32 19.48 -8.67
CA ILE A 188 10.26 19.68 -9.68
C ILE A 188 10.84 19.76 -11.09
N GLU A 189 11.92 20.54 -11.29
CA GLU A 189 12.62 20.63 -12.57
C GLU A 189 13.12 19.26 -13.03
N ALA A 190 13.73 18.48 -12.13
CA ALA A 190 14.17 17.12 -12.41
C ALA A 190 12.99 16.20 -12.78
N MET A 191 11.86 16.33 -12.09
CA MET A 191 10.64 15.54 -12.34
C MET A 191 9.92 15.91 -13.65
N ILE A 192 10.01 17.16 -14.09
CA ILE A 192 9.46 17.64 -15.37
C ILE A 192 10.38 17.29 -16.55
N GLY A 193 11.65 16.99 -16.27
CA GLY A 193 12.65 16.60 -17.25
C GLY A 193 12.37 15.30 -18.01
N GLU A 194 13.43 14.76 -18.64
CA GLU A 194 13.33 13.55 -19.45
C GLU A 194 13.14 12.29 -18.59
N GLY A 195 12.31 11.37 -19.07
CA GLY A 195 12.12 10.03 -18.48
C GLY A 195 10.83 9.84 -17.69
N TYR A 196 10.32 10.87 -17.00
CA TYR A 196 9.07 10.74 -16.23
C TYR A 196 7.84 10.56 -17.14
N PRO A 197 6.84 9.74 -16.73
CA PRO A 197 5.61 9.54 -17.49
C PRO A 197 4.91 10.85 -17.85
N VAL A 198 4.35 10.94 -19.06
CA VAL A 198 3.69 12.17 -19.55
C VAL A 198 2.47 12.50 -18.69
N GLU A 199 1.74 11.48 -18.25
CA GLU A 199 0.57 11.57 -17.39
C GLU A 199 0.94 12.15 -16.02
N PHE A 200 2.09 11.74 -15.47
CA PHE A 200 2.61 12.28 -14.21
C PHE A 200 2.95 13.77 -14.36
N LYS A 201 3.67 14.14 -15.44
CA LYS A 201 4.05 15.53 -15.70
C LYS A 201 2.84 16.44 -15.90
N ASN A 202 1.86 15.98 -16.67
CA ASN A 202 0.61 16.72 -16.88
C ASN A 202 -0.15 16.89 -15.55
N GLY A 203 -0.25 15.82 -14.75
CA GLY A 203 -0.84 15.87 -13.42
C GLY A 203 -0.11 16.85 -12.49
N LEU A 204 1.24 16.86 -12.55
CA LEU A 204 2.07 17.73 -11.74
C LEU A 204 1.85 19.21 -12.09
N VAL A 205 1.82 19.56 -13.38
CA VAL A 205 1.53 20.94 -13.83
C VAL A 205 0.15 21.40 -13.36
N VAL A 206 -0.88 20.56 -13.50
CA VAL A 206 -2.23 20.88 -13.02
C VAL A 206 -2.24 21.07 -11.50
N ALA A 207 -1.59 20.18 -10.75
CA ALA A 207 -1.52 20.28 -9.29
C ALA A 207 -0.79 21.54 -8.81
N LEU A 208 0.31 21.93 -9.46
CA LEU A 208 1.04 23.16 -9.16
C LEU A 208 0.18 24.41 -9.42
N GLU A 209 -0.55 24.45 -10.53
CA GLU A 209 -1.44 25.58 -10.84
C GLU A 209 -2.60 25.69 -9.84
N GLU A 210 -3.19 24.56 -9.45
CA GLU A 210 -4.23 24.54 -8.41
C GLU A 210 -3.74 25.04 -7.05
N MET A 211 -2.49 24.71 -6.66
CA MET A 211 -1.88 25.19 -5.42
C MET A 211 -1.64 26.70 -5.49
N ARG A 212 -1.10 27.20 -6.61
CA ARG A 212 -0.91 28.63 -6.86
C ARG A 212 -2.22 29.41 -6.72
N GLY A 213 -3.32 28.85 -7.22
CA GLY A 213 -4.65 29.46 -7.10
C GLY A 213 -5.17 29.58 -5.66
N ARG A 214 -4.76 28.66 -4.76
CA ARG A 214 -5.16 28.69 -3.33
C ARG A 214 -4.36 29.72 -2.54
N ASP A 215 -3.04 29.78 -2.73
CA ASP A 215 -2.17 30.73 -2.01
C ASP A 215 -2.63 32.18 -2.20
N VAL A 216 -3.14 32.52 -3.39
CA VAL A 216 -3.70 33.84 -3.71
C VAL A 216 -5.01 34.12 -2.97
N ARG A 217 -5.85 33.10 -2.73
CA ARG A 217 -7.17 33.24 -2.09
C ARG A 217 -7.08 33.29 -0.56
N GLU A 218 -6.15 32.55 0.03
CA GLU A 218 -6.05 32.37 1.48
C GLU A 218 -5.08 33.33 2.16
N GLY A 219 -4.54 34.32 1.42
CA GLY A 219 -3.68 35.36 1.99
C GLY A 219 -2.36 34.83 2.57
N GLY A 220 -1.91 33.66 2.13
CA GLY A 220 -0.59 33.10 2.45
C GLY A 220 -0.42 32.52 3.86
N VAL A 221 -1.49 32.30 4.64
CA VAL A 221 -1.40 31.76 6.02
C VAL A 221 -1.96 30.34 6.16
N GLY A 222 -2.46 29.73 5.08
CA GLY A 222 -2.94 28.34 5.09
C GLY A 222 -1.85 27.35 5.50
N SER A 223 -2.13 26.50 6.49
CA SER A 223 -1.18 25.51 6.99
C SER A 223 -0.98 24.42 5.93
N ALA A 224 0.26 24.00 5.70
CA ALA A 224 0.57 22.93 4.73
C ALA A 224 -0.11 21.59 5.02
N ALA A 225 -0.67 21.40 6.21
CA ALA A 225 -1.45 20.23 6.57
C ALA A 225 -2.87 20.25 5.98
N GLU A 226 -3.45 21.42 5.68
CA GLU A 226 -4.87 21.60 5.32
C GLU A 226 -5.24 21.05 3.95
N ASP A 227 -4.31 21.05 2.99
CA ASP A 227 -4.51 20.42 1.68
C ASP A 227 -4.73 18.90 1.79
N PHE A 228 -4.17 18.29 2.83
CA PHE A 228 -4.47 16.91 3.19
C PHE A 228 -5.55 16.84 4.26
N SER A 229 -5.79 17.85 5.10
CA SER A 229 -6.65 17.79 6.29
C SER A 229 -8.00 18.50 6.17
N GLY A 230 -8.38 19.02 5.00
CA GLY A 230 -9.72 19.56 4.77
C GLY A 230 -10.80 18.55 5.16
N GLU A 231 -11.95 19.07 5.63
CA GLU A 231 -13.14 18.29 5.93
C GLU A 231 -13.48 17.41 4.73
N GLY A 232 -13.06 16.15 4.86
CA GLY A 232 -13.02 15.14 3.82
C GLY A 232 -11.78 15.22 2.93
N CYS A 233 -10.76 14.52 3.40
CA CYS A 233 -9.67 14.00 2.58
C CYS A 233 -10.26 13.45 1.28
N TRP A 234 -9.83 13.97 0.13
CA TRP A 234 -10.25 13.49 -1.19
C TRP A 234 -10.22 11.95 -1.29
N TRP A 235 -9.28 11.32 -0.57
CA TRP A 235 -9.20 9.87 -0.37
C TRP A 235 -10.47 9.22 0.17
N HIS A 236 -11.04 9.76 1.25
CA HIS A 236 -12.21 9.18 1.91
C HIS A 236 -13.49 9.48 1.13
N TYR A 237 -13.57 10.62 0.43
CA TYR A 237 -14.75 10.96 -0.37
C TYR A 237 -14.95 10.05 -1.58
N GLU A 238 -13.90 9.65 -2.28
CA GLU A 238 -14.03 8.80 -3.48
C GLU A 238 -14.16 7.30 -3.17
N HIS A 239 -13.85 6.86 -1.94
CA HIS A 239 -13.71 5.43 -1.64
C HIS A 239 -14.54 4.89 -0.46
N GLU A 240 -15.22 5.73 0.33
CA GLU A 240 -16.14 5.26 1.37
C GLU A 240 -17.59 5.21 0.86
N GLU A 241 -17.96 4.16 0.13
CA GLU A 241 -19.36 3.72 0.10
C GLU A 241 -19.68 2.98 1.42
N GLY A 242 -19.83 3.73 2.52
CA GLY A 242 -20.60 3.29 3.70
C GLY A 242 -19.86 2.70 4.91
N GLU A 243 -18.52 2.68 4.95
CA GLU A 243 -17.78 2.39 6.20
C GLU A 243 -17.29 3.71 6.81
N VAL A 244 -17.86 4.10 7.95
CA VAL A 244 -17.46 5.30 8.70
C VAL A 244 -16.00 5.14 9.12
N CYS A 245 -15.12 6.01 8.62
CA CYS A 245 -13.75 6.11 9.11
C CYS A 245 -13.78 6.13 10.65
N PRO A 246 -13.16 5.15 11.35
CA PRO A 246 -13.02 5.24 12.79
C PRO A 246 -12.19 6.50 13.03
N ALA A 247 -12.85 7.55 13.50
CA ALA A 247 -12.21 8.80 13.82
C ALA A 247 -11.00 8.45 14.67
N VAL A 248 -9.80 8.80 14.17
CA VAL A 248 -8.55 8.71 14.92
C VAL A 248 -8.86 9.33 16.28
N GLY A 249 -8.91 8.50 17.31
CA GLY A 249 -9.27 8.93 18.65
C GLY A 249 -8.36 10.08 19.03
N ARG A 250 -8.96 11.24 19.31
CA ARG A 250 -8.25 12.40 19.85
C ARG A 250 -7.64 12.06 21.20
#